data_AF-A0A953IPS0-F1
#
_entry.id   AF-A0A953IPS0-F1
#
_cell.length_a   1.000
_cell.length_b   1.000
_cell.length_c   1.000
_cell.angle_alpha   90.00
_cell.angle_beta   90.00
_cell.angle_gamma   90.00
#
_symmetry.space_group_name_H-M   'P 1'
#
loop_
_entity.id
_entity.type
_entity.pdbx_description
1 polymer ?
#
loop_
_entity_poly.entity_id
_entity_poly.type
_entity_poly.pdbx_seq_one_letter_code
_entity_poly.pdbx_strand_id
1 'polypeptide(L)'
;MSKFIPGSPRAWCALAGAIRLLVAASATCALVIPASAHGFGERYDLPLPLALYLYGTAAVVALSFAVVGFFVRHTARASEYPRLDLLAHPVGTVLAHPGLILLLRLMALGLFVVTVAAGFVGDQNPYRNIAPTLVWIIAWVGLAYVSAFMGDVWALINPWRTVYEGAEALCGRIAGAPDLSPRLRYPEALGVWPAVALLLAFAWIELVYPTPAVPAQIACLAVGYSILTFVGMALFGAET
;
A
#
# COMPACT_ATOMS: atom_id res chain seq x y z
N MET A 1 56.27 27.59 -25.88
CA MET A 1 56.39 27.66 -24.41
C MET A 1 55.46 28.76 -23.89
N SER A 2 54.25 28.42 -23.42
CA SER A 2 53.40 29.36 -22.68
C SER A 2 52.84 28.65 -21.45
N LYS A 3 53.33 29.10 -20.28
CA LYS A 3 53.06 28.56 -18.95
C LYS A 3 51.56 28.64 -18.60
N PHE A 4 51.02 27.51 -18.16
CA PHE A 4 49.80 27.40 -17.36
C PHE A 4 49.97 28.19 -16.06
N ILE A 5 49.10 29.15 -15.78
CA ILE A 5 49.06 29.91 -14.51
C ILE A 5 47.95 29.28 -13.65
N PRO A 6 48.25 28.60 -12.53
CA PRO A 6 47.24 28.10 -11.62
C PRO A 6 46.95 29.16 -10.55
N GLY A 7 45.89 29.94 -10.72
CA GLY A 7 45.55 30.99 -9.76
C GLY A 7 44.21 31.66 -9.97
N SER A 8 43.19 30.94 -10.46
CA SER A 8 41.85 31.52 -10.54
C SER A 8 41.08 31.29 -9.21
N PRO A 9 40.47 32.32 -8.60
CA PRO A 9 39.71 32.21 -7.35
C PRO A 9 38.53 31.22 -7.46
N ARG A 10 38.08 30.92 -8.67
CA ARG A 10 37.04 29.92 -8.97
C ARG A 10 37.48 28.49 -8.62
N ALA A 11 38.75 28.14 -8.82
CA ALA A 11 39.26 26.81 -8.49
C ALA A 11 39.30 26.57 -6.97
N TRP A 12 39.64 27.60 -6.20
CA TRP A 12 39.65 27.56 -4.74
C TRP A 12 38.24 27.47 -4.14
N CYS A 13 37.26 28.17 -4.72
CA CYS A 13 35.85 28.03 -4.31
C CYS A 13 35.27 26.64 -4.63
N ALA A 14 35.62 26.05 -5.78
CA ALA A 14 35.17 24.71 -6.16
C ALA A 14 35.77 23.62 -5.24
N LEU A 15 37.06 23.73 -4.92
CA LEU A 15 37.73 22.83 -3.95
C LEU A 15 37.14 22.95 -2.54
N ALA A 16 36.88 24.17 -2.07
CA ALA A 16 36.24 24.38 -0.77
C ALA A 16 34.80 23.84 -0.72
N GLY A 17 34.05 23.95 -1.83
CA GLY A 17 32.72 23.34 -1.98
C GLY A 17 32.76 21.82 -1.96
N ALA A 18 33.69 21.21 -2.69
CA ALA A 18 33.88 19.77 -2.73
C ALA A 18 34.30 19.19 -1.37
N ILE A 19 35.18 19.88 -0.64
CA ILE A 19 35.58 19.49 0.72
C ILE A 19 34.40 19.58 1.69
N ARG A 20 33.58 20.64 1.63
CA ARG A 20 32.37 20.76 2.45
C ARG A 20 31.34 19.66 2.16
N LEU A 21 31.17 19.29 0.90
CA LEU A 21 30.28 18.20 0.50
C LEU A 21 30.81 16.83 0.97
N LEU A 22 32.12 16.60 0.88
CA LEU A 22 32.76 15.40 1.39
C LEU A 22 32.66 15.30 2.91
N VAL A 23 32.86 16.41 3.63
CA VAL A 23 32.72 16.47 5.10
C VAL A 23 31.26 16.29 5.52
N ALA A 24 30.30 16.88 4.81
CA ALA A 24 28.88 16.67 5.06
C ALA A 24 28.45 15.22 4.78
N ALA A 25 28.91 14.61 3.67
CA ALA A 25 28.63 13.22 3.33
C ALA A 25 29.24 12.25 4.36
N SER A 26 30.48 12.48 4.79
CA SER A 26 31.14 11.67 5.81
C SER A 26 30.55 11.87 7.21
N ALA A 27 30.12 13.07 7.58
CA ALA A 27 29.37 13.32 8.80
C ALA A 27 27.99 12.62 8.78
N THR A 28 27.34 12.55 7.61
CA THR A 28 26.08 11.82 7.42
C THR A 28 26.29 10.31 7.54
N CYS A 29 27.40 9.78 7.00
CA CYS A 29 27.80 8.38 7.20
C CYS A 29 28.25 8.08 8.64
N ALA A 30 28.78 9.07 9.36
CA ALA A 30 29.17 8.92 10.77
C ALA A 30 27.97 8.98 11.74
N LEU A 31 26.82 9.48 11.28
CA LEU A 31 25.53 9.42 11.97
C LEU A 31 24.78 8.09 11.73
N VAL A 32 25.45 7.08 11.17
CA VAL A 32 24.91 5.72 11.05
C VAL A 32 24.86 5.10 12.45
N ILE A 33 23.78 5.39 13.16
CA ILE A 33 23.33 4.62 14.32
C ILE A 33 22.89 3.25 13.77
N PRO A 34 23.17 2.13 14.47
CA PRO A 34 22.55 0.86 14.10
C PRO A 34 21.04 1.06 14.08
N ALA A 35 20.46 1.03 12.89
CA ALA A 35 19.03 1.08 12.74
C ALA A 35 18.46 -0.25 13.25
N SER A 36 18.02 -0.27 14.51
CA SER A 36 17.17 -1.32 15.12
C SER A 36 15.77 -1.39 14.47
N ALA A 37 15.73 -1.17 13.16
CA ALA A 37 14.55 -1.23 12.32
C ALA A 37 14.68 -2.34 11.27
N HIS A 38 15.75 -3.13 11.26
CA HIS A 38 15.85 -4.24 10.32
C HIS A 38 15.17 -5.47 10.92
N GLY A 39 14.03 -5.88 10.36
CA GLY A 39 13.32 -7.13 10.65
C GLY A 39 14.05 -8.40 10.17
N PHE A 40 15.38 -8.34 9.97
CA PHE A 40 16.17 -9.52 9.71
C PHE A 40 16.35 -10.27 11.04
N GLY A 41 15.74 -11.44 11.14
CA GLY A 41 15.97 -12.39 12.24
C GLY A 41 17.34 -13.07 12.12
N GLU A 42 17.44 -14.29 12.63
CA GLU A 42 18.62 -15.14 12.46
C GLU A 42 19.09 -15.19 11.00
N ARG A 43 20.42 -15.10 10.80
CA ARG A 43 21.03 -15.17 9.48
C ARG A 43 20.78 -16.56 8.90
N TYR A 44 19.83 -16.64 7.96
CA TYR A 44 19.59 -17.88 7.22
C TYR A 44 20.70 -18.05 6.17
N ASP A 45 21.73 -18.82 6.51
CA ASP A 45 22.72 -19.25 5.53
C ASP A 45 22.08 -20.32 4.63
N LEU A 46 21.73 -19.95 3.39
CA LEU A 46 21.22 -20.91 2.43
C LEU A 46 22.28 -22.01 2.21
N PRO A 47 21.87 -23.28 2.10
CA PRO A 47 22.78 -24.39 1.77
C PRO A 47 23.34 -24.33 0.33
N LEU A 48 23.15 -23.21 -0.38
CA LEU A 48 23.57 -23.00 -1.77
C LEU A 48 24.90 -22.25 -1.84
N PRO A 49 25.81 -22.61 -2.77
CA PRO A 49 27.01 -21.83 -3.05
C PRO A 49 26.67 -20.36 -3.35
N LEU A 50 27.29 -19.43 -2.63
CA LEU A 50 27.06 -17.99 -2.75
C LEU A 50 27.15 -17.49 -4.20
N ALA A 51 28.11 -18.02 -4.97
CA ALA A 51 28.28 -17.66 -6.37
C ALA A 51 27.03 -17.99 -7.21
N LEU A 52 26.44 -19.17 -7.05
CA LEU A 52 25.23 -19.55 -7.77
C LEU A 52 24.05 -18.66 -7.40
N TYR A 53 23.91 -18.31 -6.13
CA TYR A 53 22.90 -17.36 -5.67
C TYR A 53 23.07 -15.97 -6.28
N LEU A 54 24.30 -15.43 -6.28
CA LEU A 54 24.59 -14.11 -6.85
C LEU A 54 24.39 -14.06 -8.37
N TYR A 55 24.88 -15.06 -9.10
CA TYR A 55 24.66 -15.12 -10.55
C TYR A 55 23.19 -15.33 -10.90
N GLY A 56 22.49 -16.18 -10.15
CA GLY A 56 21.06 -16.43 -10.36
C GLY A 56 20.22 -15.17 -10.12
N THR A 57 20.42 -14.49 -8.99
CA THR A 57 19.70 -13.25 -8.66
C THR A 57 20.01 -12.13 -9.66
N ALA A 58 21.30 -11.94 -10.01
CA ALA A 58 21.68 -10.96 -11.03
C ALA A 58 21.07 -11.26 -12.40
N ALA A 59 21.07 -12.54 -12.82
CA ALA A 59 20.47 -12.95 -14.09
C ALA A 59 18.95 -12.74 -14.11
N VAL A 60 18.24 -13.07 -13.03
CA VAL A 60 16.79 -12.83 -12.91
C VAL A 60 16.46 -11.33 -12.98
N VAL A 61 17.23 -10.48 -12.28
CA VAL A 61 17.06 -9.02 -12.33
C VAL A 61 17.34 -8.50 -13.75
N ALA A 62 18.44 -8.90 -14.38
CA ALA A 62 18.76 -8.49 -15.74
C ALA A 62 17.68 -8.95 -16.73
N LEU A 63 17.19 -10.18 -16.60
CA LEU A 63 16.14 -10.73 -17.46
C LEU A 63 14.80 -10.02 -17.25
N SER A 64 14.42 -9.69 -16.01
CA SER A 64 13.16 -8.96 -15.75
C SER A 64 13.19 -7.57 -16.40
N PHE A 65 14.31 -6.84 -16.28
CA PHE A 65 14.51 -5.58 -16.99
C PHE A 65 14.56 -5.75 -18.50
N ALA A 66 15.16 -6.83 -19.01
CA ALA A 66 15.14 -7.13 -20.43
C ALA A 66 13.70 -7.37 -20.91
N VAL A 67 12.91 -8.20 -20.22
CA VAL A 67 11.50 -8.46 -20.55
C VAL A 67 10.70 -7.15 -20.53
N VAL A 68 10.73 -6.38 -19.44
CA VAL A 68 10.06 -5.07 -19.39
C VAL A 68 10.56 -4.17 -20.52
N GLY A 69 11.88 -4.12 -20.69
CA GLY A 69 12.55 -3.36 -21.72
C GLY A 69 12.18 -3.79 -23.14
N PHE A 70 11.82 -5.03 -23.42
CA PHE A 70 11.41 -5.49 -24.76
C PHE A 70 9.90 -5.35 -24.97
N PHE A 71 9.09 -5.71 -23.97
CA PHE A 71 7.63 -5.80 -24.09
C PHE A 71 6.90 -4.49 -23.77
N VAL A 72 7.45 -3.62 -22.92
CA VAL A 72 6.79 -2.37 -22.46
C VAL A 72 7.15 -1.16 -23.36
N ARG A 73 7.75 -1.38 -24.54
CA ARG A 73 8.16 -0.27 -25.43
C ARG A 73 7.00 0.41 -26.17
N HIS A 74 5.79 -0.14 -26.14
CA HIS A 74 4.67 0.34 -26.95
C HIS A 74 3.35 0.41 -26.18
N THR A 75 3.26 1.26 -25.17
CA THR A 75 1.98 1.88 -24.78
C THR A 75 1.99 3.32 -25.28
N ALA A 76 1.91 3.45 -26.61
CA ALA A 76 1.63 4.72 -27.25
C ALA A 76 0.22 5.15 -26.86
N ARG A 77 0.13 6.26 -26.12
CA ARG A 77 -1.10 6.96 -25.71
C ARG A 77 -1.94 6.20 -24.68
N ALA A 78 -2.44 6.95 -23.71
CA ALA A 78 -3.64 6.59 -22.96
C ALA A 78 -4.80 6.41 -23.96
N SER A 79 -4.86 5.26 -24.63
CA SER A 79 -6.12 4.76 -25.13
C SER A 79 -7.00 4.57 -23.92
N GLU A 80 -8.20 5.13 -23.96
CA GLU A 80 -9.21 4.92 -22.92
C GLU A 80 -9.18 3.46 -22.47
N TYR A 81 -9.02 3.26 -21.17
CA TYR A 81 -9.03 1.93 -20.56
C TYR A 81 -10.26 1.19 -21.12
N PRO A 82 -10.11 0.04 -21.80
CA PRO A 82 -11.25 -0.61 -22.45
C PRO A 82 -12.31 -0.91 -21.38
N ARG A 83 -13.40 -0.13 -21.40
CA ARG A 83 -14.54 -0.31 -20.50
C ARG A 83 -15.39 -1.41 -21.10
N LEU A 84 -15.17 -2.64 -20.64
CA LEU A 84 -16.09 -3.74 -20.92
C LEU A 84 -17.38 -3.46 -20.17
N ASP A 85 -18.46 -3.21 -20.91
CA ASP A 85 -19.79 -3.14 -20.34
C ASP A 85 -20.21 -4.56 -19.90
N LEU A 86 -19.99 -4.85 -18.62
CA LEU A 86 -20.33 -6.15 -18.03
C LEU A 86 -21.83 -6.45 -18.16
N LEU A 87 -22.69 -5.43 -18.27
CA LEU A 87 -24.13 -5.63 -18.44
C LEU A 87 -24.50 -6.12 -19.85
N ALA A 88 -23.61 -5.97 -20.83
CA ALA A 88 -23.81 -6.48 -22.19
C ALA A 88 -23.57 -8.01 -22.30
N HIS A 89 -22.96 -8.63 -21.29
CA HIS A 89 -22.72 -10.08 -21.25
C HIS A 89 -23.57 -10.74 -20.15
N PRO A 90 -24.20 -11.91 -20.40
CA PRO A 90 -25.05 -12.59 -19.41
C PRO A 90 -24.30 -12.94 -18.11
N VAL A 91 -22.99 -13.19 -18.19
CA VAL A 91 -22.14 -13.42 -17.02
C VAL A 91 -22.00 -12.17 -16.17
N GLY A 92 -21.86 -10.99 -16.79
CA GLY A 92 -21.75 -9.73 -16.07
C GLY A 92 -23.10 -9.24 -15.54
N THR A 93 -24.23 -9.62 -16.14
CA THR A 93 -25.56 -9.40 -15.56
C THR A 93 -25.77 -10.20 -14.26
N VAL A 94 -25.28 -11.45 -14.20
CA VAL A 94 -25.32 -12.27 -12.97
C VAL A 94 -24.35 -11.71 -11.92
N LEU A 95 -23.15 -11.32 -12.32
CA LEU A 95 -22.16 -10.69 -11.43
C LEU A 95 -22.65 -9.34 -10.87
N ALA A 96 -23.41 -8.57 -11.67
CA ALA A 96 -23.97 -7.29 -11.30
C ALA A 96 -25.28 -7.41 -10.50
N HIS A 97 -25.75 -8.63 -10.18
CA HIS A 97 -27.01 -8.81 -9.47
C HIS A 97 -26.88 -8.22 -8.05
N PRO A 98 -27.77 -7.29 -7.63
CA PRO A 98 -27.67 -6.63 -6.32
C PRO A 98 -27.62 -7.59 -5.13
N GLY A 99 -28.27 -8.76 -5.21
CA GLY A 99 -28.21 -9.78 -4.16
C GLY A 99 -26.83 -10.43 -4.02
N LEU A 100 -26.14 -10.71 -5.14
CA LEU A 100 -24.78 -11.25 -5.13
C LEU A 100 -23.79 -10.20 -4.63
N ILE A 101 -23.92 -8.95 -5.07
CA ILE A 101 -23.09 -7.84 -4.59
C ILE A 101 -23.26 -7.65 -3.09
N LEU A 102 -24.50 -7.67 -2.60
CA LEU A 102 -24.79 -7.58 -1.17
C LEU A 102 -24.18 -8.76 -0.40
N LEU A 103 -24.31 -9.98 -0.91
CA LEU A 103 -23.70 -11.17 -0.30
C LEU A 103 -22.18 -11.03 -0.21
N LEU A 104 -21.52 -10.61 -1.28
CA LEU A 104 -20.07 -10.39 -1.31
C LEU A 104 -19.64 -9.30 -0.32
N ARG A 105 -20.37 -8.19 -0.25
CA ARG A 105 -20.15 -7.12 0.73
C ARG A 105 -20.28 -7.62 2.17
N LEU A 106 -21.33 -8.38 2.47
CA LEU A 106 -21.56 -8.96 3.80
C LEU A 106 -20.49 -10.00 4.16
N MET A 107 -20.07 -10.83 3.20
CA MET A 107 -18.99 -11.78 3.39
C MET A 107 -17.66 -11.06 3.67
N ALA A 108 -17.32 -10.02 2.91
CA ALA A 108 -16.12 -9.23 3.12
C ALA A 108 -16.13 -8.53 4.49
N LEU A 109 -17.26 -7.94 4.88
CA LEU A 109 -17.45 -7.34 6.19
C LEU A 109 -17.35 -8.38 7.32
N GLY A 110 -17.99 -9.53 7.17
CA GLY A 110 -17.91 -10.63 8.14
C GLY A 110 -16.48 -11.13 8.31
N LEU A 111 -15.76 -11.30 7.21
CA LEU A 111 -14.34 -11.69 7.22
C LEU A 111 -13.46 -10.64 7.90
N PHE A 112 -13.73 -9.35 7.66
CA PHE A 112 -13.04 -8.25 8.34
C PHE A 112 -13.29 -8.29 9.86
N VAL A 113 -14.54 -8.47 10.30
CA VAL A 113 -14.87 -8.58 11.74
C VAL A 113 -14.20 -9.79 12.38
N VAL A 114 -14.23 -10.94 11.71
CA VAL A 114 -13.54 -12.16 12.17
C VAL A 114 -12.03 -11.93 12.26
N THR A 115 -11.43 -11.22 11.30
CA THR A 115 -10.00 -10.88 11.30
C THR A 115 -9.63 -10.03 12.52
N VAL A 116 -10.41 -8.97 12.80
CA VAL A 116 -10.17 -8.09 13.96
C VAL A 116 -10.39 -8.85 15.26
N ALA A 117 -11.45 -9.65 15.36
CA ALA A 117 -11.73 -10.47 16.55
C ALA A 117 -10.63 -11.52 16.79
N ALA A 118 -10.18 -12.21 15.73
CA ALA A 118 -9.10 -13.16 15.80
C ALA A 118 -7.77 -12.49 16.20
N GLY A 119 -7.54 -11.25 15.79
CA GLY A 119 -6.35 -10.50 16.19
C GLY A 119 -6.31 -10.14 17.68
N PHE A 120 -7.45 -9.82 18.31
CA PHE A 120 -7.49 -9.49 19.74
C PHE A 120 -7.70 -10.69 20.66
N VAL A 121 -8.58 -11.61 20.29
CA VAL A 121 -9.00 -12.74 21.13
C VAL A 121 -8.25 -14.03 20.79
N GLY A 122 -7.79 -14.17 19.54
CA GLY A 122 -7.12 -15.37 19.06
C GLY A 122 -5.67 -15.50 19.54
N ASP A 123 -5.05 -16.63 19.16
CA ASP A 123 -3.66 -16.94 19.47
C ASP A 123 -2.74 -15.90 18.82
N GLN A 124 -1.80 -15.32 19.59
CA GLN A 124 -0.87 -14.31 19.07
C GLN A 124 0.27 -14.90 18.24
N ASN A 125 0.34 -16.23 18.14
CA ASN A 125 1.21 -16.90 17.20
C ASN A 125 0.68 -16.73 15.77
N PRO A 126 1.43 -16.07 14.86
CA PRO A 126 0.99 -15.82 13.48
C PRO A 126 0.64 -17.10 12.70
N TYR A 127 1.25 -18.24 13.03
CA TYR A 127 1.01 -19.52 12.36
C TYR A 127 -0.29 -20.21 12.79
N ARG A 128 -0.87 -19.79 13.92
CA ARG A 128 -2.13 -20.34 14.45
C ARG A 128 -3.28 -19.34 14.35
N ASN A 129 -3.03 -18.18 13.77
CA ASN A 129 -4.00 -17.12 13.61
C ASN A 129 -4.27 -16.85 12.13
N ILE A 130 -5.52 -16.59 11.81
CA ILE A 130 -5.98 -16.28 10.47
C ILE A 130 -5.67 -14.82 10.07
N ALA A 131 -5.53 -13.91 11.03
CA ALA A 131 -5.44 -12.48 10.74
C ALA A 131 -4.25 -12.07 9.86
N PRO A 132 -3.01 -12.57 10.09
CA PRO A 132 -1.87 -12.22 9.26
C PRO A 132 -2.04 -12.68 7.81
N THR A 133 -2.52 -13.91 7.61
CA THR A 133 -2.76 -14.47 6.28
C THR A 133 -3.83 -13.67 5.53
N LEU A 134 -4.94 -13.33 6.19
CA LEU A 134 -6.00 -12.57 5.53
C LEU A 134 -5.56 -11.16 5.14
N VAL A 135 -4.86 -10.45 6.03
CA VAL A 135 -4.48 -9.06 5.75
C VAL A 135 -3.32 -8.99 4.76
N TRP A 136 -2.22 -9.69 5.04
CA TRP A 136 -0.99 -9.56 4.26
C TRP A 136 -1.01 -10.34 2.95
N ILE A 137 -1.66 -11.51 2.92
CA ILE A 137 -1.63 -12.38 1.74
C ILE A 137 -2.91 -12.21 0.92
N ILE A 138 -4.08 -12.39 1.51
CA ILE A 138 -5.34 -12.40 0.75
C ILE A 138 -5.76 -10.97 0.36
N ALA A 139 -5.84 -10.05 1.33
CA ALA A 139 -6.34 -8.71 1.10
C ALA A 139 -5.32 -7.81 0.42
N TRP A 140 -4.05 -7.83 0.85
CA TRP A 140 -3.03 -6.97 0.25
C TRP A 140 -2.55 -7.48 -1.11
N VAL A 141 -2.04 -8.71 -1.17
CA VAL A 141 -1.46 -9.27 -2.40
C VAL A 141 -2.52 -9.89 -3.30
N GLY A 142 -3.38 -10.75 -2.74
CA GLY A 142 -4.39 -11.51 -3.48
C GLY A 142 -5.39 -10.61 -4.18
N LEU A 143 -5.91 -9.58 -3.50
CA LEU A 143 -6.86 -8.65 -4.08
C LEU A 143 -6.24 -7.82 -5.21
N ALA A 144 -4.96 -7.45 -5.12
CA ALA A 144 -4.27 -6.74 -6.19
C ALA A 144 -4.20 -7.59 -7.46
N TYR A 145 -3.86 -8.89 -7.33
CA TYR A 145 -3.89 -9.82 -8.46
C TYR A 145 -5.31 -10.00 -9.02
N VAL A 146 -6.30 -10.24 -8.17
CA VAL A 146 -7.70 -10.38 -8.60
C VAL A 146 -8.15 -9.12 -9.34
N SER A 147 -7.79 -7.95 -8.83
CA SER A 147 -8.18 -6.67 -9.44
C SER A 147 -7.49 -6.41 -10.78
N ALA A 148 -6.26 -6.90 -10.96
CA ALA A 148 -5.56 -6.84 -12.23
C ALA A 148 -6.26 -7.64 -13.35
N PHE A 149 -6.97 -8.73 -13.00
CA PHE A 149 -7.70 -9.55 -13.98
C PHE A 149 -9.18 -9.17 -14.11
N MET A 150 -9.84 -8.80 -13.01
CA MET A 150 -11.30 -8.60 -12.95
C MET A 150 -11.73 -7.13 -12.91
N GLY A 151 -10.81 -6.18 -12.72
CA GLY A 151 -11.11 -4.77 -12.52
C GLY A 151 -11.16 -4.37 -11.04
N ASP A 152 -11.73 -3.21 -10.71
CA ASP A 152 -11.76 -2.70 -9.34
C ASP A 152 -12.77 -3.46 -8.44
N VAL A 153 -12.36 -4.63 -7.97
CA VAL A 153 -13.14 -5.48 -7.05
C VAL A 153 -13.21 -4.84 -5.66
N TRP A 154 -12.19 -4.07 -5.27
CA TRP A 154 -12.15 -3.40 -3.97
C TRP A 154 -13.28 -2.41 -3.80
N ALA A 155 -13.57 -1.59 -4.82
CA ALA A 155 -14.70 -0.66 -4.81
C ALA A 155 -16.04 -1.37 -4.55
N LEU A 156 -16.17 -2.64 -4.92
CA LEU A 156 -17.37 -3.44 -4.71
C LEU A 156 -17.50 -3.95 -3.28
N ILE A 157 -16.42 -4.51 -2.73
CA ILE A 157 -16.42 -5.25 -1.45
C ILE A 157 -15.99 -4.41 -0.24
N ASN A 158 -15.65 -3.14 -0.45
CA ASN A 158 -15.13 -2.26 0.59
C ASN A 158 -16.00 -2.30 1.88
N PRO A 159 -15.46 -2.82 3.00
CA PRO A 159 -16.23 -3.02 4.22
C PRO A 159 -16.62 -1.69 4.88
N TRP A 160 -15.75 -0.67 4.82
CA TRP A 160 -16.02 0.65 5.40
C TRP A 160 -17.17 1.35 4.68
N ARG A 161 -17.14 1.34 3.34
CA ARG A 161 -18.22 1.91 2.52
C ARG A 161 -19.55 1.20 2.79
N THR A 162 -19.52 -0.13 2.89
CA THR A 162 -20.72 -0.94 3.19
C THR A 162 -21.34 -0.58 4.55
N VAL A 163 -20.51 -0.38 5.57
CA VAL A 163 -20.97 0.02 6.91
C VAL A 163 -21.54 1.44 6.89
N TYR A 164 -20.88 2.38 6.20
CA TYR A 164 -21.33 3.77 6.12
C TYR A 164 -22.65 3.91 5.35
N GLU A 165 -22.77 3.31 4.16
CA GLU A 165 -24.02 3.28 3.38
C GLU A 165 -25.17 2.63 4.15
N GLY A 166 -24.88 1.55 4.89
CA GLY A 166 -25.86 0.90 5.76
C GLY A 166 -26.32 1.79 6.92
N ALA A 167 -25.39 2.56 7.51
CA ALA A 167 -25.71 3.52 8.57
C ALA A 167 -26.55 4.69 8.04
N GLU A 168 -26.22 5.26 6.87
CA GLU A 168 -27.02 6.30 6.22
C GLU A 168 -28.43 5.81 5.88
N ALA A 169 -28.56 4.60 5.33
CA ALA A 169 -29.86 4.01 5.03
C ALA A 169 -30.71 3.81 6.30
N LEU A 170 -30.09 3.41 7.42
CA LEU A 170 -30.78 3.24 8.69
C LEU A 170 -31.21 4.59 9.28
N CYS A 171 -30.31 5.58 9.28
CA CYS A 171 -30.59 6.93 9.77
C CYS A 171 -31.65 7.65 8.92
N GLY A 172 -31.62 7.48 7.60
CA GLY A 172 -32.66 8.00 6.70
C GLY A 172 -34.03 7.39 7.00
N ARG A 173 -34.09 6.10 7.37
CA ARG A 173 -35.34 5.42 7.74
C ARG A 173 -35.87 5.79 9.13
N ILE A 174 -35.00 6.04 10.09
CA ILE A 174 -35.39 6.31 11.49
C ILE A 174 -35.57 7.80 11.76
N ALA A 175 -34.66 8.64 11.26
CA ALA A 175 -34.57 10.06 11.59
C ALA A 175 -34.93 11.00 10.43
N GLY A 176 -35.16 10.48 9.22
CA GLY A 176 -35.51 11.29 8.04
C GLY A 176 -34.38 12.20 7.53
N ALA A 177 -33.18 12.08 8.09
CA ALA A 177 -31.97 12.78 7.64
C ALA A 177 -31.16 11.81 6.75
N PRO A 178 -31.12 12.03 5.43
CA PRO A 178 -30.47 11.12 4.49
C PRO A 178 -28.94 11.22 4.48
N ASP A 179 -28.35 12.22 5.14
CA ASP A 179 -26.92 12.48 5.08
C ASP A 179 -26.33 12.50 6.50
N LEU A 180 -25.33 11.63 6.73
CA LEU A 180 -24.60 11.59 7.99
C LEU A 180 -23.43 12.58 8.01
N SER A 181 -23.07 13.18 6.86
CA SER A 181 -21.91 14.05 6.73
C SER A 181 -22.27 15.53 6.61
N PRO A 182 -21.48 16.45 7.20
CA PRO A 182 -21.58 17.88 6.95
C PRO A 182 -21.14 18.30 5.53
N ARG A 183 -20.64 17.35 4.70
CA ARG A 183 -20.00 17.58 3.39
C ARG A 183 -19.01 18.74 3.40
N LEU A 184 -18.09 18.74 4.36
CA LEU A 184 -17.03 19.75 4.40
C LEU A 184 -16.19 19.66 3.12
N ARG A 185 -15.79 20.82 2.58
CA ARG A 185 -14.93 20.84 1.40
C ARG A 185 -13.54 20.34 1.77
N TYR A 186 -13.10 19.24 1.15
CA TYR A 186 -11.76 18.70 1.37
C TYR A 186 -10.71 19.74 0.92
N PRO A 187 -9.72 20.07 1.78
CA PRO A 187 -8.73 21.09 1.47
C PRO A 187 -7.80 20.65 0.32
N GLU A 188 -7.73 21.46 -0.73
CA GLU A 188 -6.92 21.20 -1.93
C GLU A 188 -5.42 21.02 -1.63
N ALA A 189 -4.93 21.64 -0.55
CA ALA A 189 -3.54 21.52 -0.10
C ALA A 189 -3.17 20.10 0.38
N LEU A 190 -4.13 19.36 0.94
CA LEU A 190 -3.89 17.98 1.40
C LEU A 190 -3.93 17.00 0.22
N GLY A 191 -4.79 17.22 -0.77
CA GLY A 191 -4.85 16.42 -1.99
C GLY A 191 -4.70 14.92 -1.73
N VAL A 192 -3.72 14.27 -2.38
CA VAL A 192 -3.43 12.83 -2.24
C VAL A 192 -2.33 12.54 -1.19
N TRP A 193 -1.72 13.57 -0.59
CA TRP A 193 -0.57 13.40 0.30
C TRP A 193 -0.83 12.52 1.53
N PRO A 194 -2.00 12.61 2.21
CA PRO A 194 -2.32 11.69 3.30
C PRO A 194 -2.33 10.22 2.86
N ALA A 195 -2.81 9.94 1.65
CA ALA A 195 -2.81 8.57 1.12
C ALA A 195 -1.37 8.07 0.86
N VAL A 196 -0.49 8.93 0.34
CA VAL A 196 0.93 8.61 0.16
C VAL A 196 1.60 8.34 1.51
N ALA A 197 1.35 9.17 2.52
CA ALA A 197 1.90 9.00 3.86
C ALA A 197 1.41 7.69 4.51
N LEU A 198 0.12 7.38 4.39
CA LEU A 198 -0.46 6.12 4.88
C LEU A 198 0.12 4.91 4.16
N LEU A 199 0.29 4.98 2.84
CA LEU A 199 0.91 3.90 2.06
C LEU A 199 2.36 3.68 2.47
N LEU A 200 3.13 4.74 2.68
CA LEU A 200 4.50 4.64 3.18
C LEU A 200 4.56 4.06 4.59
N ALA A 201 3.66 4.47 5.47
CA ALA A 201 3.56 3.91 6.82
C ALA A 201 3.18 2.43 6.78
N PHE A 202 2.23 2.05 5.93
CA PHE A 202 1.82 0.67 5.73
C PHE A 202 2.97 -0.20 5.20
N ALA A 203 3.67 0.24 4.15
CA ALA A 203 4.82 -0.47 3.59
C ALA A 203 5.98 -0.58 4.59
N TRP A 204 6.21 0.46 5.41
CA TRP A 204 7.18 0.41 6.49
C TRP A 204 6.80 -0.64 7.54
N ILE A 205 5.53 -0.69 7.93
CA ILE A 205 5.05 -1.71 8.86
C ILE A 205 5.26 -3.10 8.27
N GLU A 206 4.89 -3.32 7.02
CA GLU A 206 5.01 -4.62 6.36
C GLU A 206 6.46 -5.11 6.27
N LEU A 207 7.38 -4.23 5.85
CA LEU A 207 8.73 -4.61 5.44
C LEU A 207 9.80 -4.41 6.50
N VAL A 208 9.57 -3.49 7.44
CA VAL A 208 10.61 -2.96 8.32
C VAL A 208 10.28 -3.23 9.79
N TYR A 209 8.99 -3.17 10.16
CA TYR A 209 8.60 -3.34 11.54
C TYR A 209 8.95 -4.76 12.05
N PRO A 210 9.49 -4.94 13.27
CA PRO A 210 10.02 -6.24 13.71
C PRO A 210 8.99 -7.35 13.93
N THR A 211 7.73 -7.00 14.17
CA THR A 211 6.68 -7.96 14.53
C THR A 211 5.41 -7.85 13.68
N PRO A 212 5.52 -7.64 12.36
CA PRO A 212 4.39 -7.22 11.52
C PRO A 212 3.30 -8.30 11.38
N ALA A 213 3.66 -9.55 11.68
CA ALA A 213 2.77 -10.69 11.66
C ALA A 213 2.03 -10.91 12.99
N VAL A 214 2.30 -10.14 14.06
CA VAL A 214 1.60 -10.30 15.34
C VAL A 214 0.13 -9.91 15.20
N PRO A 215 -0.83 -10.83 15.45
CA PRO A 215 -2.25 -10.60 15.18
C PRO A 215 -2.85 -9.38 15.89
N ALA A 216 -2.47 -9.10 17.14
CA ALA A 216 -2.96 -7.94 17.88
C ALA A 216 -2.55 -6.60 17.23
N GLN A 217 -1.35 -6.53 16.66
CA GLN A 217 -0.89 -5.32 15.99
C GLN A 217 -1.64 -5.08 14.69
N ILE A 218 -1.90 -6.15 13.94
CA ILE A 218 -2.72 -6.11 12.72
C ILE A 218 -4.14 -5.63 13.07
N ALA A 219 -4.73 -6.14 14.16
CA ALA A 219 -6.04 -5.69 14.61
C ALA A 219 -6.03 -4.22 15.04
N CYS A 220 -5.01 -3.76 15.79
CA CYS A 220 -4.84 -2.35 16.14
C CYS A 220 -4.74 -1.46 14.90
N LEU A 221 -3.96 -1.86 13.89
CA LEU A 221 -3.83 -1.13 12.63
C LEU A 221 -5.15 -1.09 11.85
N ALA A 222 -5.84 -2.23 11.76
CA ALA A 222 -7.14 -2.32 11.11
C ALA A 222 -8.17 -1.42 11.78
N VAL A 223 -8.23 -1.40 13.11
CA VAL A 223 -9.13 -0.52 13.87
C VAL A 223 -8.73 0.95 13.72
N GLY A 224 -7.44 1.27 13.85
CA GLY A 224 -6.93 2.64 13.70
C GLY A 224 -7.22 3.22 12.32
N TYR A 225 -6.99 2.42 11.27
CA TYR A 225 -7.35 2.77 9.90
C TYR A 225 -8.87 2.92 9.75
N SER A 226 -9.67 2.03 10.34
CA SER A 226 -11.13 2.12 10.30
C SER A 226 -11.66 3.41 10.90
N ILE A 227 -11.14 3.80 12.07
CA ILE A 227 -11.52 5.05 12.74
C ILE A 227 -11.17 6.23 11.85
N LEU A 228 -9.95 6.25 11.29
CA LEU A 228 -9.52 7.32 10.39
C LEU A 228 -10.43 7.43 9.16
N THR A 229 -10.76 6.30 8.53
CA THR A 229 -11.65 6.24 7.37
C THR A 229 -13.07 6.70 7.70
N PHE A 230 -13.63 6.24 8.82
CA PHE A 230 -14.98 6.66 9.24
C PHE A 230 -15.03 8.13 9.62
N VAL A 231 -14.00 8.67 10.28
CA VAL A 231 -13.90 10.11 10.55
C VAL A 231 -13.80 10.89 9.23
N GLY A 232 -13.03 10.40 8.26
CA GLY A 232 -12.96 10.99 6.91
C GLY A 232 -14.33 11.02 6.24
N MET A 233 -15.02 9.87 6.18
CA MET A 233 -16.35 9.76 5.58
C MET A 233 -17.40 10.61 6.33
N ALA A 234 -17.34 10.66 7.66
CA ALA A 234 -18.25 11.47 8.46
C ALA A 234 -18.03 12.98 8.27
N LEU A 235 -16.80 13.44 8.00
CA LEU A 235 -16.51 14.86 7.82
C LEU A 235 -16.71 15.32 6.37
N PHE A 236 -16.23 14.56 5.39
CA PHE A 236 -16.15 14.97 3.98
C PHE A 236 -17.20 14.29 3.07
N GLY A 237 -17.79 13.18 3.52
CA GLY A 237 -18.72 12.34 2.76
C GLY A 237 -18.08 11.06 2.25
N ALA A 238 -18.89 10.11 1.77
CA ALA A 238 -18.41 8.80 1.32
C ALA A 238 -17.74 8.80 -0.08
N GLU A 239 -17.93 9.86 -0.86
CA GLU A 239 -17.49 9.95 -2.27
C GLU A 239 -16.25 10.84 -2.49
N THR A 240 -15.70 11.43 -1.43
CA THR A 240 -14.49 12.28 -1.46
C THR A 240 -13.26 11.51 -1.02
#